data_AF-A0A967IA90-F1
#
_entry.id   AF-A0A967IA90-F1
#
_cell.length_a   1.000
_cell.length_b   1.000
_cell.length_c   1.000
_cell.angle_alpha   90.00
_cell.angle_beta   90.00
_cell.angle_gamma   90.00
#
_symmetry.space_group_name_H-M   'P 1'
#
loop_
_entity.id
_entity.type
_entity.pdbx_description
1 polymer ?
#
loop_
_entity_poly.entity_id
_entity_poly.type
_entity_poly.pdbx_seq_one_letter_code
_entity_poly.pdbx_strand_id
1 'polypeptide(L)'
;TLKGDSFYNANKEANEKFGQILKLEGKKQKPVTEAGVGDVVAVAKLKVTGTGDTLCAAANPVIFDTPPDPEPVISFALEAKSKGDEDKIHSSLKRLMEED
;
A
#
# COMPACT_ATOMS: atom_id res chain seq x y z
N THR A 1 3.13 -20.40 1.29
CA THR A 1 4.33 -19.68 0.86
C THR A 1 3.99 -18.86 -0.35
N LEU A 2 4.25 -17.56 -0.30
CA LEU A 2 4.10 -16.67 -1.43
C LEU A 2 5.18 -16.98 -2.46
N LYS A 3 4.77 -17.43 -3.65
CA LYS A 3 5.64 -17.76 -4.78
C LYS A 3 4.84 -17.60 -6.07
N GLY A 4 5.34 -16.83 -7.02
CA GLY A 4 4.63 -16.55 -8.27
C GLY A 4 4.82 -15.13 -8.75
N ASP A 5 3.88 -14.64 -9.55
CA ASP A 5 3.88 -13.34 -10.20
C ASP A 5 2.59 -12.53 -10.00
N SER A 6 1.62 -13.07 -9.24
CA SER A 6 0.33 -12.43 -9.02
C SER A 6 -0.32 -12.73 -7.66
N PHE A 7 -1.11 -11.77 -7.20
CA PHE A 7 -2.01 -11.85 -6.05
C PHE A 7 -3.46 -11.61 -6.50
N TYR A 8 -4.41 -12.07 -5.68
CA TYR A 8 -5.78 -11.60 -5.75
C TYR A 8 -6.07 -10.71 -4.54
N ASN A 9 -6.44 -9.45 -4.80
CA ASN A 9 -6.92 -8.54 -3.77
C ASN A 9 -8.42 -8.82 -3.54
N ALA A 10 -8.75 -9.40 -2.39
CA ALA A 10 -10.13 -9.78 -2.06
C ALA A 10 -11.02 -8.56 -1.76
N ASN A 11 -10.44 -7.47 -1.24
CA ASN A 11 -11.17 -6.24 -0.93
C ASN A 11 -11.61 -5.48 -2.20
N LYS A 12 -10.83 -5.60 -3.28
CA LYS A 12 -11.07 -4.91 -4.56
C LYS A 12 -11.52 -5.85 -5.69
N GLU A 13 -11.63 -7.14 -5.39
CA GLU A 13 -11.93 -8.22 -6.33
C GLU A 13 -11.05 -8.20 -7.61
N ALA A 14 -9.77 -7.86 -7.45
CA ALA A 14 -8.87 -7.57 -8.55
C ALA A 14 -7.59 -8.41 -8.51
N ASN A 15 -7.09 -8.80 -9.68
CA ASN A 15 -5.79 -9.46 -9.80
C ASN A 15 -4.67 -8.42 -9.88
N GLU A 16 -3.67 -8.58 -9.02
CA GLU A 16 -2.49 -7.75 -8.94
C GLU A 16 -1.28 -8.53 -9.43
N LYS A 17 -0.51 -7.94 -10.34
CA LYS A 17 0.76 -8.55 -10.79
C LYS A 17 1.91 -7.93 -10.05
N PHE A 18 2.85 -8.76 -9.63
CA PHE A 18 4.08 -8.32 -8.98
C PHE A 18 5.32 -8.85 -9.69
N GLY A 19 6.38 -8.04 -9.69
CA GLY A 19 7.64 -8.40 -10.33
C GLY A 19 8.60 -9.12 -9.38
N GLN A 20 8.93 -8.49 -8.26
CA GLN A 20 9.90 -9.00 -7.29
C GLN A 20 9.38 -8.82 -5.86
N ILE A 21 9.69 -9.80 -5.01
CA ILE A 21 9.49 -9.71 -3.58
C ILE A 21 10.81 -9.22 -2.97
N LEU A 22 10.74 -8.19 -2.13
CA LEU A 22 11.90 -7.58 -1.50
C LEU A 22 11.85 -7.83 -0.01
N LYS A 23 12.89 -8.46 0.54
CA LYS A 23 13.11 -8.47 1.97
C LYS A 23 13.85 -7.20 2.37
N LEU A 24 13.28 -6.45 3.29
CA LEU A 24 13.87 -5.22 3.80
C LEU A 24 14.77 -5.56 5.00
N GLU A 25 16.05 -5.20 4.89
CA GLU A 25 17.07 -5.40 5.93
C GLU A 25 17.71 -4.03 6.26
N GLY A 26 17.03 -3.26 7.11
CA GLY A 26 17.40 -1.87 7.41
C GLY A 26 17.36 -1.02 6.13
N LYS A 27 18.51 -0.48 5.71
CA LYS A 27 18.63 0.30 4.46
C LYS A 27 18.83 -0.57 3.20
N LYS A 28 19.02 -1.88 3.36
CA LYS A 28 19.25 -2.80 2.24
C LYS A 28 17.93 -3.42 1.80
N GLN A 29 17.77 -3.57 0.50
CA GLN A 29 16.65 -4.30 -0.10
C GLN A 29 17.23 -5.52 -0.82
N LYS A 30 16.83 -6.72 -0.39
CA LYS A 30 17.30 -7.98 -0.97
C LYS A 30 16.15 -8.64 -1.74
N PRO A 31 16.30 -8.88 -3.06
CA PRO A 31 15.33 -9.67 -3.80
C PRO A 31 15.28 -11.09 -3.27
N VAL A 32 14.08 -11.61 -3.05
CA VAL A 32 13.82 -13.00 -2.65
C VAL A 32 12.82 -13.63 -3.61
N THR A 33 12.92 -14.94 -3.80
CA THR A 33 12.07 -15.69 -4.73
C THR A 33 10.76 -16.16 -4.10
N GLU A 34 10.71 -16.22 -2.77
CA GLU A 34 9.54 -16.66 -2.02
C GLU A 34 9.52 -16.02 -0.62
N ALA A 35 8.32 -15.92 -0.05
CA ALA A 35 8.10 -15.48 1.34
C ALA A 35 7.19 -16.48 2.07
N GLY A 36 7.57 -16.85 3.28
CA GLY A 36 6.84 -17.77 4.14
C GLY A 36 5.78 -17.11 5.01
N VAL A 37 5.10 -17.92 5.81
CA VAL A 37 4.18 -17.40 6.84
C VAL A 37 5.02 -16.69 7.91
N GLY A 38 4.58 -15.49 8.30
CA GLY A 38 5.27 -14.65 9.28
C GLY A 38 6.38 -13.76 8.70
N ASP A 39 6.71 -13.88 7.41
CA ASP A 39 7.62 -12.96 6.76
C ASP A 39 6.96 -11.60 6.49
N VAL A 40 7.71 -10.52 6.73
CA VAL A 40 7.36 -9.17 6.31
C VAL A 40 8.20 -8.81 5.10
N VAL A 41 7.55 -8.56 3.97
CA VAL A 41 8.18 -8.28 2.67
C VAL A 41 7.54 -7.08 2.01
N ALA A 42 8.30 -6.44 1.13
CA ALA A 42 7.83 -5.36 0.28
C ALA A 42 7.62 -5.84 -1.15
N VAL A 43 6.55 -5.37 -1.77
CA VAL A 43 6.26 -5.57 -3.19
C VAL A 43 5.91 -4.22 -3.80
N ALA A 44 6.53 -3.92 -4.94
CA ALA A 44 6.33 -2.65 -5.62
C ALA A 44 5.29 -2.76 -6.75
N LYS A 45 4.67 -1.62 -7.07
CA LYS A 45 3.80 -1.40 -8.25
C LYS A 45 2.49 -2.19 -8.24
N LEU A 46 1.87 -2.35 -7.08
CA LEU A 46 0.47 -2.75 -6.99
C LEU A 46 -0.41 -1.60 -7.52
N LYS A 47 -1.47 -1.92 -8.26
CA LYS A 47 -2.27 -0.91 -8.99
C LYS A 47 -3.46 -0.39 -8.21
N VAL A 48 -4.13 -1.26 -7.47
CA VAL A 48 -5.41 -0.96 -6.80
C VAL A 48 -5.38 -1.30 -5.31
N THR A 49 -4.29 -1.88 -4.84
CA THR A 49 -4.10 -2.29 -3.45
C THR A 49 -3.67 -1.11 -2.59
N GLY A 50 -4.41 -0.87 -1.50
CA GLY A 50 -4.09 0.14 -0.49
C GLY A 50 -3.75 -0.47 0.87
N THR A 51 -3.53 0.41 1.86
CA THR A 51 -3.34 0.05 3.26
C THR A 51 -4.56 -0.72 3.77
N GLY A 52 -4.33 -1.86 4.44
CA GLY A 52 -5.39 -2.67 5.02
C GLY A 52 -6.09 -3.64 4.08
N ASP A 53 -5.75 -3.68 2.79
CA ASP A 53 -6.30 -4.66 1.86
C ASP A 53 -5.71 -6.07 2.10
N THR A 54 -6.52 -7.10 1.85
CA THR A 54 -6.12 -8.51 1.95
C THR A 54 -5.74 -9.09 0.59
N LEU A 55 -4.48 -9.53 0.47
CA LEU A 55 -3.97 -10.25 -0.69
C LEU A 55 -3.98 -11.77 -0.43
N CYS A 56 -4.63 -12.52 -1.30
CA CYS A 56 -4.81 -13.96 -1.16
C CYS A 56 -4.76 -14.69 -2.52
N ALA A 57 -5.01 -16.00 -2.49
CA ALA A 57 -5.17 -16.80 -3.70
C ALA A 57 -6.62 -16.68 -4.21
N ALA A 58 -6.81 -16.48 -5.51
CA ALA A 58 -8.15 -16.33 -6.11
C ALA A 58 -9.07 -17.55 -5.86
N ALA A 59 -8.50 -18.74 -5.69
CA ALA A 59 -9.26 -19.97 -5.41
C ALA A 59 -9.77 -20.07 -3.97
N ASN A 60 -9.23 -19.26 -3.05
CA ASN A 60 -9.62 -19.24 -1.64
C ASN A 60 -9.61 -17.80 -1.11
N PRO A 61 -10.60 -16.99 -1.51
CA PRO A 61 -10.68 -15.60 -1.08
C PRO A 61 -10.92 -15.52 0.43
N VAL A 62 -10.18 -14.64 1.09
CA VAL A 62 -10.33 -14.32 2.51
C VAL A 62 -10.16 -12.82 2.66
N ILE A 63 -10.91 -12.23 3.59
CA ILE A 63 -10.78 -10.84 3.99
C ILE A 63 -10.49 -10.83 5.48
N PHE A 64 -9.41 -10.16 5.88
CA PHE A 64 -9.11 -9.92 7.29
C PHE A 64 -9.71 -8.59 7.74
N ASP A 65 -10.05 -8.52 9.02
CA ASP A 65 -10.46 -7.26 9.64
C ASP A 65 -9.27 -6.31 9.71
N THR A 66 -9.48 -5.09 9.21
CA THR A 66 -8.50 -4.01 9.23
C THR A 66 -8.74 -3.16 10.47
N PRO A 67 -7.68 -2.75 11.20
CA PRO A 67 -7.82 -1.77 12.27
C PRO A 67 -8.46 -0.48 11.73
N PRO A 68 -9.39 0.15 12.46
CA PRO A 68 -9.91 1.46 12.07
C PRO A 68 -8.79 2.50 12.10
N ASP A 69 -8.88 3.49 11.21
CA ASP A 69 -7.94 4.60 11.20
C ASP A 69 -8.02 5.36 12.54
N PRO A 70 -6.88 5.77 13.10
CA PRO A 70 -6.88 6.54 14.33
C PRO A 70 -7.52 7.90 14.10
N GLU A 71 -8.36 8.35 15.05
CA GLU A 71 -8.93 9.69 14.98
C GLU A 71 -7.81 10.76 15.10
N PRO A 72 -7.76 11.74 14.19
CA PRO A 72 -6.75 12.79 14.25
C PRO A 72 -7.02 13.72 15.44
N VAL A 73 -6.05 13.79 16.36
CA VAL A 73 -6.14 14.63 17.57
C VAL A 73 -5.62 16.05 17.36
N ILE A 74 -5.05 16.34 16.20
CA ILE A 74 -4.47 17.65 15.83
C ILE A 74 -4.87 17.97 14.39
N SER A 75 -5.25 19.22 14.14
CA SER A 75 -5.54 19.74 12.80
C SER A 75 -4.88 21.10 12.59
N PHE A 76 -4.48 21.39 11.35
CA PHE A 76 -3.90 22.68 10.97
C PHE A 76 -4.64 23.29 9.78
N ALA A 77 -4.75 24.62 9.78
CA ALA A 77 -5.19 25.36 8.60
C ALA A 77 -3.97 25.68 7.72
N LEU A 78 -4.13 25.57 6.41
CA LEU A 78 -3.10 25.87 5.42
C LEU A 78 -3.57 27.02 4.53
N GLU A 79 -2.69 27.97 4.26
CA GLU A 79 -2.92 29.09 3.35
C GLU A 79 -1.78 29.18 2.33
N ALA A 80 -2.13 29.44 1.06
CA ALA A 80 -1.14 29.61 0.01
C ALA A 80 -0.43 30.96 0.15
N LYS A 81 0.90 30.94 0.18
CA LYS A 81 1.71 32.16 0.28
C LYS A 81 1.62 33.04 -0.97
N SER A 82 1.44 32.43 -2.14
CA SER A 82 1.40 33.12 -3.44
C SER A 82 0.20 32.64 -4.25
N LYS A 83 -0.38 33.54 -5.06
CA LYS A 83 -1.38 33.16 -6.07
C LYS A 83 -0.76 32.17 -7.06
N GLY A 84 -1.38 30.99 -7.17
CA GLY A 84 -0.92 29.88 -8.01
C GLY A 84 -0.23 28.73 -7.27
N ASP A 85 0.04 28.87 -5.96
CA ASP A 85 0.53 27.74 -5.15
C ASP A 85 -0.62 26.85 -4.63
N GLU A 86 -1.88 27.31 -4.70
CA GLU A 86 -3.08 26.58 -4.28
C GLU A 86 -3.20 25.21 -4.98
N ASP A 87 -3.02 25.17 -6.30
CA ASP A 87 -3.11 23.92 -7.08
C ASP A 87 -2.00 22.92 -6.70
N LYS A 88 -0.81 23.44 -6.37
CA LYS A 88 0.31 22.59 -5.92
C LYS A 88 0.05 22.03 -4.53
N ILE A 89 -0.49 22.84 -3.62
CA ILE A 89 -0.87 22.40 -2.28
C ILE A 89 -1.95 21.32 -2.40
N HIS A 90 -3.01 21.58 -3.17
CA HIS A 90 -4.10 20.62 -3.37
C HIS A 90 -3.61 19.28 -3.92
N SER A 91 -2.81 19.29 -4.99
CA SER A 91 -2.26 18.06 -5.59
C SER A 91 -1.30 17.32 -4.66
N SER A 92 -0.51 18.03 -3.87
CA SER A 92 0.42 17.43 -2.90
C SER A 92 -0.32 16.81 -1.72
N LEU A 93 -1.33 17.50 -1.17
CA LEU A 93 -2.19 16.96 -0.10
C LEU A 93 -2.93 15.72 -0.55
N LYS A 94 -3.46 15.73 -1.79
CA LYS A 94 -4.14 14.56 -2.34
C LYS A 94 -3.21 13.34 -2.39
N ARG A 95 -1.96 13.52 -2.85
CA ARG A 95 -0.96 12.43 -2.85
C ARG A 95 -0.62 11.94 -1.45
N LEU A 96 -0.51 12.86 -0.48
CA LEU A 96 -0.26 12.50 0.91
C LEU A 96 -1.40 11.65 1.48
N MET A 97 -2.65 12.02 1.20
CA MET A 97 -3.84 11.26 1.62
C MET A 97 -4.01 9.92 0.89
N GLU A 98 -3.37 9.72 -0.25
CA GLU A 98 -3.36 8.42 -0.95
C GLU A 98 -2.32 7.46 -0.34
N GLU A 99 -1.33 7.98 0.40
CA GLU A 99 -0.28 7.18 1.07
C GLU A 99 -0.61 6.86 2.55
N ASP A 100 -1.44 7.68 3.19
CA ASP A 100 -1.95 7.50 4.57
C ASP A 100 -3.14 6.52 4.56
#